data_AF-A0A944Q221-F1
#
_entry.id   AF-A0A944Q221-F1
#
_cell.length_a   1.000
_cell.length_b   1.000
_cell.length_c   1.000
_cell.angle_alpha   90.00
_cell.angle_beta   90.00
_cell.angle_gamma   90.00
#
_symmetry.space_group_name_H-M   'P 1'
#
loop_
_entity.id
_entity.type
_entity.pdbx_description
1 polymer ?
#
loop_
_entity_poly.entity_id
_entity_poly.type
_entity_poly.pdbx_seq_one_letter_code
_entity_poly.pdbx_strand_id
1 'polypeptide(L)'
;MTEPRGRQLLPGQTSRVHVYDVASRTSRLVFESRSVLVEAPNVLDDQTLVLNGNGDLWLLPLPAREVDVVLDETALVPVPMDGVDEINNDHVLDPSGTSVVVSARNGELYRVPLPAGGAVEQLTDTAAVLPTKRKFYLHGIAPDGSSLAAIVGDLSVDGVWTTDVALVDPASGEPTFVTRDGFPDDGCAFSPDGAFLLFNTERFSPGTAQLATVRIGTSDDGVQDADGAQDGDGAQDGGGAQEGDRAFADPVQLTGDERVNWFPHVSPDGEHLLYLSYEPGVQGHPADQRVELRLLPGVLARGARMAVVPETLVALNGGQGTVNVPPWAPDSAWFAYCDYPIS
;
A
#
# COMPACT_ATOMS: atom_id res chain seq x y z
N MET A 1 -26.47 21.51 1.81
CA MET A 1 -25.90 20.39 1.03
C MET A 1 -24.68 19.97 1.81
N THR A 2 -24.57 18.70 2.19
CA THR A 2 -23.36 18.16 2.80
C THR A 2 -22.26 18.15 1.75
N GLU A 3 -21.02 18.49 2.15
CA GLU A 3 -19.85 18.35 1.27
C GLU A 3 -19.73 16.90 0.80
N PRO A 4 -19.31 16.66 -0.45
CA PRO A 4 -19.08 15.31 -0.93
C PRO A 4 -17.97 14.64 -0.11
N ARG A 5 -18.15 13.35 0.17
CA ARG A 5 -17.16 12.52 0.86
C ARG A 5 -16.18 11.90 -0.13
N GLY A 6 -14.92 11.77 0.25
CA GLY A 6 -13.85 11.22 -0.58
C GLY A 6 -13.58 12.00 -1.89
N ARG A 7 -12.71 11.46 -2.74
CA ARG A 7 -12.41 12.03 -4.06
C ARG A 7 -13.60 11.82 -5.00
N GLN A 8 -13.85 12.80 -5.86
CA GLN A 8 -14.97 12.81 -6.81
C GLN A 8 -14.46 12.84 -8.25
N LEU A 9 -15.25 12.30 -9.18
CA LEU A 9 -14.94 12.33 -10.61
C LEU A 9 -14.82 13.77 -11.12
N LEU A 10 -13.84 14.02 -11.98
CA LEU A 10 -13.78 15.25 -12.76
C LEU A 10 -14.90 15.28 -13.83
N PRO A 11 -15.31 16.46 -14.32
CA PRO A 11 -16.26 16.55 -15.43
C PRO A 11 -15.79 15.73 -16.66
N GLY A 12 -16.65 14.83 -17.15
CA GLY A 12 -16.34 13.96 -18.29
C GLY A 12 -15.43 12.76 -17.96
N GLN A 13 -15.01 12.63 -16.71
CA GLN A 13 -14.22 11.49 -16.25
C GLN A 13 -15.10 10.28 -15.98
N THR A 14 -14.50 9.10 -16.17
CA THR A 14 -15.10 7.81 -15.85
C THR A 14 -14.12 7.04 -14.96
N SER A 15 -14.60 6.36 -13.92
CA SER A 15 -13.80 5.37 -13.18
C SER A 15 -14.05 3.98 -13.74
N ARG A 16 -12.99 3.19 -13.87
CA ARG A 16 -13.04 1.86 -14.46
C ARG A 16 -12.18 0.90 -13.67
N VAL A 17 -12.67 -0.33 -13.47
CA VAL A 17 -11.89 -1.41 -12.88
C VAL A 17 -11.60 -2.44 -13.96
N HIS A 18 -10.34 -2.84 -14.04
CA HIS A 18 -9.84 -3.86 -14.95
C HIS A 18 -9.28 -5.04 -14.17
N VAL A 19 -9.33 -6.22 -14.77
CA VAL A 19 -8.61 -7.41 -14.34
C VAL A 19 -7.53 -7.72 -15.37
N TYR A 20 -6.28 -7.82 -14.93
CA TYR A 20 -5.14 -8.21 -15.76
C TYR A 20 -4.79 -9.68 -15.52
N ASP A 21 -4.85 -10.51 -16.56
CA ASP A 21 -4.43 -11.90 -16.52
C ASP A 21 -2.94 -12.04 -16.85
N VAL A 22 -2.17 -12.63 -15.93
CA VAL A 22 -0.69 -12.68 -16.02
C VAL A 22 -0.22 -13.64 -17.10
N ALA A 23 -0.90 -14.77 -17.28
CA ALA A 23 -0.48 -15.79 -18.23
C ALA A 23 -0.71 -15.35 -19.68
N SER A 24 -1.89 -14.78 -19.97
CA SER A 24 -2.28 -14.30 -21.30
C SER A 24 -1.78 -12.90 -21.61
N ARG A 25 -1.38 -12.12 -20.58
CA ARG A 25 -0.93 -10.72 -20.70
C ARG A 25 -2.02 -9.81 -21.26
N THR A 26 -3.24 -9.96 -20.76
CA THR A 26 -4.40 -9.19 -21.25
C THR A 26 -5.18 -8.54 -20.12
N SER A 27 -5.69 -7.33 -20.37
CA SER A 27 -6.64 -6.63 -19.49
C SER A 27 -8.07 -6.85 -19.98
N ARG A 28 -8.98 -7.08 -19.05
CA ARG A 28 -10.43 -7.06 -19.26
C ARG A 28 -11.06 -5.99 -18.40
N LEU A 29 -11.85 -5.10 -19.01
CA LEU A 29 -12.69 -4.15 -18.30
C LEU A 29 -13.84 -4.91 -17.62
N VAL A 30 -14.00 -4.75 -16.31
CA VAL A 30 -15.05 -5.47 -15.54
C VAL A 30 -16.07 -4.54 -14.91
N PHE A 31 -15.75 -3.25 -14.75
CA PHE A 31 -16.64 -2.24 -14.19
C PHE A 31 -16.34 -0.88 -14.80
N GLU A 32 -17.39 -0.09 -15.05
CA GLU A 32 -17.32 1.30 -15.46
C GLU A 32 -18.38 2.14 -14.73
N SER A 33 -17.99 3.28 -14.15
CA SER A 33 -18.95 4.24 -13.60
C SER A 33 -18.63 5.68 -13.98
N ARG A 34 -19.70 6.44 -14.22
CA ARG A 34 -19.68 7.91 -14.45
C ARG A 34 -20.21 8.69 -13.26
N SER A 35 -20.62 8.02 -12.19
CA SER A 35 -21.25 8.62 -11.02
C SER A 35 -20.48 8.35 -9.72
N VAL A 36 -19.74 7.24 -9.66
CA VAL A 36 -18.90 6.88 -8.52
C VAL A 36 -17.44 6.84 -8.95
N LEU A 37 -16.56 7.47 -8.17
CA LEU A 37 -15.12 7.27 -8.31
C LEU A 37 -14.73 6.09 -7.41
N VAL A 38 -14.51 4.91 -7.99
CA VAL A 38 -13.97 3.74 -7.28
C VAL A 38 -12.45 3.68 -7.39
N GLU A 39 -11.79 3.26 -6.32
CA GLU A 39 -10.34 3.29 -6.16
C GLU A 39 -9.83 2.02 -5.48
N ALA A 40 -8.52 1.78 -5.67
CA ALA A 40 -7.68 0.87 -4.89
C ALA A 40 -8.30 -0.52 -4.67
N PRO A 41 -8.31 -1.37 -5.70
CA PRO A 41 -8.92 -2.69 -5.59
C PRO A 41 -8.06 -3.66 -4.77
N ASN A 42 -8.69 -4.32 -3.79
CA ASN A 42 -8.24 -5.58 -3.21
C ASN A 42 -9.02 -6.74 -3.85
N VAL A 43 -8.45 -7.95 -3.86
CA VAL A 43 -9.13 -9.17 -4.29
C VAL A 43 -9.45 -10.04 -3.07
N LEU A 44 -10.73 -10.13 -2.70
CA LEU A 44 -11.19 -10.94 -1.57
C LEU A 44 -11.15 -12.43 -1.91
N ASP A 45 -11.64 -12.76 -3.08
CA ASP A 45 -11.70 -14.11 -3.63
C ASP A 45 -11.79 -14.05 -5.17
N ASP A 46 -11.93 -15.20 -5.81
CA ASP A 46 -12.00 -15.34 -7.27
C ASP A 46 -13.12 -14.52 -7.94
N GLN A 47 -14.11 -14.07 -7.18
CA GLN A 47 -15.30 -13.39 -7.71
C GLN A 47 -15.66 -12.11 -6.96
N THR A 48 -14.82 -11.61 -6.06
CA THR A 48 -15.18 -10.43 -5.26
C THR A 48 -13.99 -9.49 -5.12
N LEU A 49 -14.17 -8.25 -5.56
CA LEU A 49 -13.25 -7.16 -5.26
C LEU A 49 -13.75 -6.34 -4.08
N VAL A 50 -12.82 -5.79 -3.30
CA VAL A 50 -13.09 -4.74 -2.31
C VAL A 50 -12.48 -3.45 -2.80
N LEU A 51 -13.30 -2.41 -2.92
CA LEU A 51 -12.95 -1.08 -3.43
C LEU A 51 -13.29 -0.03 -2.36
N ASN A 52 -12.63 1.12 -2.42
CA ASN A 52 -13.18 2.33 -1.79
C ASN A 52 -13.81 3.24 -2.85
N GLY A 53 -14.76 4.06 -2.44
CA GLY A 53 -15.39 5.07 -3.30
C GLY A 53 -16.31 5.97 -2.50
N ASN A 54 -16.30 7.27 -2.80
CA ASN A 54 -17.03 8.29 -2.01
C ASN A 54 -16.70 8.27 -0.51
N GLY A 55 -15.49 7.84 -0.14
CA GLY A 55 -15.06 7.75 1.26
C GLY A 55 -15.65 6.57 2.04
N ASP A 56 -16.26 5.59 1.36
CA ASP A 56 -16.81 4.37 1.95
C ASP A 56 -16.26 3.11 1.26
N LEU A 57 -16.49 1.94 1.86
CA LEU A 57 -16.12 0.63 1.30
C LEU A 57 -17.25 0.01 0.45
N TRP A 58 -16.84 -0.67 -0.61
CA TRP A 58 -17.73 -1.37 -1.53
C TRP A 58 -17.19 -2.75 -1.88
N LEU A 59 -18.08 -3.73 -1.94
CA LEU A 59 -17.82 -4.99 -2.62
C LEU A 59 -18.30 -4.88 -4.07
N LEU A 60 -17.52 -5.46 -4.98
CA LEU A 60 -17.91 -5.63 -6.37
C LEU A 60 -17.89 -7.14 -6.71
N PRO A 61 -19.04 -7.82 -6.66
CA PRO A 61 -19.16 -9.19 -7.13
C PRO A 61 -18.97 -9.25 -8.65
N LEU A 62 -17.97 -10.01 -9.08
CA LEU A 62 -17.63 -10.23 -10.47
C LEU A 62 -18.41 -11.43 -11.04
N PRO A 63 -18.83 -11.37 -12.32
CA PRO A 63 -19.32 -12.55 -13.01
C PRO A 63 -18.19 -13.59 -13.15
N ALA A 64 -18.55 -14.83 -13.44
CA ALA A 64 -17.58 -15.88 -13.78
C ALA A 64 -16.61 -15.38 -14.88
N ARG A 65 -15.33 -15.78 -14.82
CA ARG A 65 -14.27 -15.21 -15.67
C ARG A 65 -14.55 -15.36 -17.18
N GLU A 66 -15.33 -16.36 -17.59
CA GLU A 66 -15.73 -16.63 -18.98
C GLU A 66 -16.84 -15.71 -19.49
N VAL A 67 -17.50 -14.96 -18.60
CA VAL A 67 -18.60 -14.05 -18.94
C VAL A 67 -18.05 -12.65 -19.17
N ASP A 68 -18.10 -12.20 -20.43
CA ASP A 68 -17.67 -10.87 -20.84
C ASP A 68 -18.77 -9.84 -20.62
N VAL A 69 -18.86 -9.33 -19.39
CA VAL A 69 -19.79 -8.28 -18.96
C VAL A 69 -19.02 -7.19 -18.22
N VAL A 70 -19.33 -5.94 -18.55
CA VAL A 70 -18.90 -4.75 -17.81
C VAL A 70 -20.02 -4.31 -16.89
N LEU A 71 -19.77 -4.31 -15.59
CA LEU A 71 -20.70 -3.87 -14.55
C LEU A 71 -20.74 -2.34 -14.46
N ASP A 72 -21.82 -1.80 -13.90
CA ASP A 72 -21.93 -0.37 -13.55
C ASP A 72 -22.09 -0.19 -12.04
N GLU A 73 -22.25 1.06 -11.58
CA GLU A 73 -22.41 1.38 -10.14
C GLU A 73 -23.53 0.61 -9.42
N THR A 74 -24.52 0.07 -10.14
CA THR A 74 -25.62 -0.70 -9.52
C THR A 74 -25.18 -2.06 -9.01
N ALA A 75 -24.00 -2.54 -9.43
CA ALA A 75 -23.39 -3.78 -8.94
C ALA A 75 -22.61 -3.61 -7.63
N LEU A 76 -22.33 -2.36 -7.20
CA LEU A 76 -21.61 -2.11 -5.96
C LEU A 76 -22.49 -2.43 -4.74
N VAL A 77 -21.95 -3.23 -3.83
CA VAL A 77 -22.60 -3.57 -2.56
C VAL A 77 -21.88 -2.83 -1.43
N PRO A 78 -22.54 -1.91 -0.72
CA PRO A 78 -21.88 -1.15 0.34
C PRO A 78 -21.53 -2.04 1.52
N VAL A 79 -20.38 -1.79 2.15
CA VAL A 79 -20.01 -2.36 3.45
C VAL A 79 -20.23 -1.30 4.52
N PRO A 80 -21.25 -1.42 5.39
CA PRO A 80 -21.47 -0.47 6.46
C PRO A 80 -20.28 -0.39 7.44
N MET A 81 -19.85 0.84 7.75
CA MET A 81 -18.75 1.15 8.66
C MET A 81 -19.21 2.13 9.75
N ASP A 82 -20.23 1.74 10.51
CA ASP A 82 -20.84 2.64 11.51
C ASP A 82 -19.80 3.15 12.51
N GLY A 83 -19.72 4.47 12.66
CA GLY A 83 -18.76 5.12 13.56
C GLY A 83 -17.35 5.34 12.97
N VAL A 84 -17.12 4.97 11.72
CA VAL A 84 -15.89 5.29 10.99
C VAL A 84 -16.11 6.53 10.15
N ASP A 85 -15.17 7.48 10.22
CA ASP A 85 -15.13 8.62 9.32
C ASP A 85 -14.91 8.17 7.86
N GLU A 86 -14.97 9.09 6.90
CA GLU A 86 -14.59 8.74 5.53
C GLU A 86 -13.17 8.17 5.44
N ILE A 87 -13.01 7.12 4.64
CA ILE A 87 -11.74 6.43 4.44
C ILE A 87 -11.01 6.98 3.23
N ASN A 88 -9.69 6.81 3.21
CA ASN A 88 -8.86 7.07 2.03
C ASN A 88 -8.74 5.80 1.17
N ASN A 89 -7.70 5.72 0.32
CA ASN A 89 -7.46 4.59 -0.57
C ASN A 89 -6.77 3.40 0.11
N ASP A 90 -6.32 3.57 1.35
CA ASP A 90 -5.39 2.67 2.02
C ASP A 90 -6.21 1.75 2.95
N HIS A 91 -6.66 0.65 2.37
CA HIS A 91 -7.43 -0.41 3.02
C HIS A 91 -6.91 -1.78 2.59
N VAL A 92 -6.74 -2.70 3.54
CA VAL A 92 -6.09 -4.00 3.29
C VAL A 92 -6.93 -5.11 3.88
N LEU A 93 -7.16 -6.14 3.08
CA LEU A 93 -7.84 -7.35 3.53
C LEU A 93 -7.05 -8.05 4.63
N ASP A 94 -7.75 -8.43 5.69
CA ASP A 94 -7.17 -9.29 6.71
C ASP A 94 -6.94 -10.70 6.15
N PRO A 95 -5.80 -11.37 6.44
CA PRO A 95 -5.52 -12.73 5.97
C PRO A 95 -6.59 -13.77 6.33
N SER A 96 -7.42 -13.52 7.35
CA SER A 96 -8.57 -14.36 7.67
C SER A 96 -9.66 -14.37 6.58
N GLY A 97 -9.68 -13.38 5.68
CA GLY A 97 -10.73 -13.19 4.67
C GLY A 97 -12.08 -12.74 5.24
N THR A 98 -12.13 -12.38 6.52
CA THR A 98 -13.40 -12.04 7.22
C THR A 98 -13.51 -10.57 7.62
N SER A 99 -12.46 -9.78 7.39
CA SER A 99 -12.46 -8.35 7.68
C SER A 99 -11.49 -7.60 6.76
N VAL A 100 -11.60 -6.29 6.77
CA VAL A 100 -10.68 -5.36 6.11
C VAL A 100 -10.29 -4.30 7.12
N VAL A 101 -9.02 -3.90 7.12
CA VAL A 101 -8.57 -2.76 7.92
C VAL A 101 -8.50 -1.54 7.01
N VAL A 102 -9.08 -0.42 7.45
CA VAL A 102 -9.20 0.83 6.70
C VAL A 102 -8.47 1.97 7.40
N SER A 103 -7.91 2.89 6.62
CA SER A 103 -7.35 4.15 7.14
C SER A 103 -8.37 5.28 7.01
N ALA A 104 -8.84 5.79 8.15
CA ALA A 104 -9.85 6.81 8.19
C ALA A 104 -9.25 8.22 8.18
N ARG A 105 -10.03 9.21 7.72
CA ARG A 105 -9.57 10.61 7.58
C ARG A 105 -9.18 11.27 8.90
N ASN A 106 -9.73 10.80 10.02
CA ASN A 106 -9.33 11.20 11.37
C ASN A 106 -7.91 10.77 11.74
N GLY A 107 -7.29 9.88 10.95
CA GLY A 107 -5.92 9.40 11.13
C GLY A 107 -5.83 8.01 11.76
N GLU A 108 -6.94 7.42 12.15
CA GLU A 108 -6.98 6.11 12.83
C GLU A 108 -7.15 4.95 11.85
N LEU A 109 -6.71 3.77 12.28
CA LEU A 109 -7.01 2.49 11.64
C LEU A 109 -8.21 1.83 12.29
N TYR A 110 -9.10 1.28 11.46
CA TYR A 110 -10.28 0.55 11.91
C TYR A 110 -10.39 -0.80 11.22
N ARG A 111 -10.75 -1.85 11.96
CA ARG A 111 -11.09 -3.16 11.41
C ARG A 111 -12.60 -3.25 11.21
N VAL A 112 -13.00 -3.52 9.98
CA VAL A 112 -14.40 -3.62 9.54
C VAL A 112 -14.71 -5.06 9.14
N PRO A 113 -15.71 -5.71 9.74
CA PRO A 113 -16.13 -7.05 9.34
C PRO A 113 -16.70 -7.09 7.91
N LEU A 114 -16.40 -8.16 7.18
CA LEU A 114 -16.94 -8.45 5.85
C LEU A 114 -17.89 -9.66 5.89
N PRO A 115 -18.81 -9.80 4.91
CA PRO A 115 -19.10 -8.87 3.82
C PRO A 115 -20.11 -7.77 4.20
N ALA A 116 -20.85 -7.95 5.30
CA ALA A 116 -22.02 -7.14 5.62
C ALA A 116 -21.74 -5.95 6.56
N GLY A 117 -20.48 -5.65 6.86
CA GLY A 117 -20.13 -4.76 7.97
C GLY A 117 -20.36 -5.44 9.33
N GLY A 118 -20.33 -4.64 10.39
CA GLY A 118 -20.59 -5.12 11.75
C GLY A 118 -20.04 -4.18 12.81
N ALA A 119 -19.81 -4.72 14.01
CA ALA A 119 -19.12 -3.97 15.06
C ALA A 119 -17.68 -3.69 14.62
N VAL A 120 -17.39 -2.41 14.38
CA VAL A 120 -16.06 -1.94 14.02
C VAL A 120 -15.16 -1.90 15.26
N GLU A 121 -13.90 -2.31 15.09
CA GLU A 121 -12.85 -2.21 16.10
C GLU A 121 -11.86 -1.10 15.69
N GLN A 122 -11.61 -0.14 16.57
CA GLN A 122 -10.54 0.85 16.38
C GLN A 122 -9.22 0.25 16.84
N LEU A 123 -8.19 0.29 15.97
CA LEU A 123 -6.90 -0.37 16.22
C LEU A 123 -5.81 0.58 16.73
N THR A 124 -5.95 1.88 16.50
CA THR A 124 -4.96 2.88 16.89
C THR A 124 -5.58 4.01 17.70
N ASP A 125 -4.75 4.78 18.41
CA ASP A 125 -5.16 5.99 19.10
C ASP A 125 -4.14 7.12 18.86
N THR A 126 -4.42 7.97 17.88
CA THR A 126 -3.61 9.16 17.56
C THR A 126 -3.64 10.21 18.67
N ALA A 127 -4.64 10.20 19.56
CA ALA A 127 -4.69 11.13 20.69
C ALA A 127 -3.61 10.83 21.74
N ALA A 128 -3.10 9.60 21.78
CA ALA A 128 -2.06 9.16 22.71
C ALA A 128 -0.71 9.90 22.55
N VAL A 129 -0.47 10.53 21.40
CA VAL A 129 0.80 11.20 21.07
C VAL A 129 0.71 12.73 20.96
N LEU A 130 -0.42 13.32 21.37
CA LEU A 130 -0.55 14.78 21.43
C LEU A 130 0.58 15.40 22.28
N PRO A 131 1.11 16.58 21.89
CA PRO A 131 0.60 17.50 20.86
C PRO A 131 1.01 17.19 19.42
N THR A 132 1.83 16.16 19.17
CA THR A 132 2.12 15.69 17.80
C THR A 132 0.82 15.23 17.15
N LYS A 133 0.54 15.67 15.93
CA LYS A 133 -0.62 15.18 15.18
C LYS A 133 -0.16 14.00 14.33
N ARG A 134 -0.71 12.83 14.60
CA ARG A 134 -0.39 11.60 13.88
C ARG A 134 -1.50 11.20 12.91
N LYS A 135 -1.14 10.54 11.82
CA LYS A 135 -2.02 9.76 10.96
C LYS A 135 -1.36 8.45 10.59
N PHE A 136 -2.15 7.38 10.56
CA PHE A 136 -1.76 6.09 10.05
C PHE A 136 -2.35 5.87 8.65
N TYR A 137 -1.54 5.33 7.75
CA TYR A 137 -1.92 4.94 6.40
C TYR A 137 -1.50 3.48 6.19
N LEU A 138 -2.48 2.56 6.26
CA LEU A 138 -2.24 1.13 6.19
C LEU A 138 -1.94 0.67 4.76
N HIS A 139 -0.83 -0.04 4.55
CA HIS A 139 -0.55 -0.66 3.26
C HIS A 139 -0.34 -2.18 3.30
N GLY A 140 -0.15 -2.78 4.48
CA GLY A 140 -0.01 -4.23 4.59
C GLY A 140 -0.46 -4.82 5.92
N ILE A 141 -0.75 -6.12 5.91
CA ILE A 141 -0.93 -6.95 7.10
C ILE A 141 0.01 -8.14 6.93
N ALA A 142 0.75 -8.50 7.99
CA ALA A 142 1.64 -9.64 7.96
C ALA A 142 0.83 -10.91 7.61
N PRO A 143 1.40 -11.88 6.86
CA PRO A 143 0.67 -13.09 6.46
C PRO A 143 0.08 -13.90 7.63
N ASP A 144 0.70 -13.82 8.81
CA ASP A 144 0.24 -14.45 10.05
C ASP A 144 -0.69 -13.57 10.89
N GLY A 145 -0.99 -12.35 10.43
CA GLY A 145 -1.81 -11.35 11.11
C GLY A 145 -1.14 -10.69 12.33
N SER A 146 0.14 -10.97 12.60
CA SER A 146 0.81 -10.53 13.82
C SER A 146 1.12 -9.03 13.87
N SER A 147 1.17 -8.36 12.71
CA SER A 147 1.50 -6.95 12.60
C SER A 147 0.86 -6.29 11.39
N LEU A 148 0.57 -5.00 11.52
CA LEU A 148 0.17 -4.15 10.41
C LEU A 148 1.41 -3.39 9.90
N ALA A 149 1.57 -3.23 8.60
CA ALA A 149 2.54 -2.32 8.00
C ALA A 149 1.81 -1.03 7.60
N ALA A 150 2.24 0.08 8.18
CA ALA A 150 1.63 1.38 7.96
C ALA A 150 2.69 2.45 7.77
N ILE A 151 2.31 3.46 7.01
CA ILE A 151 3.02 4.74 6.98
C ILE A 151 2.47 5.60 8.10
N VAL A 152 3.35 6.10 8.94
CA VAL A 152 3.02 6.97 10.06
C VAL A 152 3.41 8.39 9.68
N GLY A 153 2.40 9.23 9.47
CA GLY A 153 2.54 10.64 9.21
C GLY A 153 2.50 11.44 10.52
N ASP A 154 3.60 12.06 10.92
CA ASP A 154 3.67 12.89 12.12
C ASP A 154 3.88 14.37 11.75
N LEU A 155 3.01 15.24 12.25
CA LEU A 155 3.25 16.68 12.30
C LEU A 155 3.83 17.05 13.66
N SER A 156 5.12 17.37 13.69
CA SER A 156 5.80 17.80 14.91
C SER A 156 5.26 19.16 15.41
N VAL A 157 5.55 19.48 16.66
CA VAL A 157 5.20 20.78 17.26
C VAL A 157 5.82 21.98 16.54
N ASP A 158 6.94 21.75 15.86
CA ASP A 158 7.65 22.76 15.06
C ASP A 158 7.09 22.87 13.63
N GLY A 159 6.02 22.12 13.32
CA GLY A 159 5.32 22.18 12.06
C GLY A 159 5.96 21.38 10.92
N VAL A 160 6.86 20.44 11.24
CA VAL A 160 7.50 19.57 10.25
C VAL A 160 6.67 18.30 10.09
N TRP A 161 6.30 17.97 8.85
CA TRP A 161 5.64 16.72 8.51
C TRP A 161 6.66 15.68 8.06
N THR A 162 6.61 14.47 8.63
CA THR A 162 7.40 13.31 8.20
C THR A 162 6.50 12.13 7.90
N THR A 163 6.96 11.24 7.03
CA THR A 163 6.29 9.97 6.72
C THR A 163 7.31 8.85 6.87
N ASP A 164 7.04 7.95 7.80
CA ASP A 164 7.95 6.87 8.20
C ASP A 164 7.23 5.52 8.08
N VAL A 165 7.95 4.46 7.72
CA VAL A 165 7.41 3.09 7.72
C VAL A 165 7.44 2.55 9.15
N ALA A 166 6.32 1.98 9.60
CA ALA A 166 6.23 1.32 10.90
C ALA A 166 5.48 -0.01 10.83
N LEU A 167 5.89 -0.93 11.70
CA LEU A 167 5.12 -2.10 12.09
C LEU A 167 4.25 -1.73 13.29
N VAL A 168 2.93 -1.81 13.15
CA VAL A 168 1.97 -1.52 14.22
C VAL A 168 1.48 -2.84 14.81
N ASP A 169 1.50 -2.94 16.14
CA ASP A 169 0.89 -4.06 16.86
C ASP A 169 -0.65 -3.91 16.80
N PRO A 170 -1.39 -4.88 16.24
CA PRO A 170 -2.84 -4.76 16.07
C PRO A 170 -3.62 -4.85 17.38
N ALA A 171 -3.02 -5.33 18.48
CA ALA A 171 -3.66 -5.44 19.79
C ALA A 171 -3.45 -4.19 20.65
N SER A 172 -2.28 -3.55 20.58
CA SER A 172 -2.00 -2.32 21.35
C SER A 172 -2.14 -1.03 20.54
N GLY A 173 -2.03 -1.09 19.21
CA GLY A 173 -1.96 0.07 18.33
C GLY A 173 -0.59 0.78 18.35
N GLU A 174 0.41 0.23 19.05
CA GLU A 174 1.72 0.86 19.18
C GLU A 174 2.60 0.61 17.93
N PRO A 175 3.19 1.67 17.34
CA PRO A 175 4.11 1.53 16.21
C PRO A 175 5.56 1.27 16.65
N THR A 176 6.19 0.28 16.03
CA THR A 176 7.65 0.09 15.97
C THR A 176 8.15 0.62 14.64
N PHE A 177 8.98 1.66 14.66
CA PHE A 177 9.45 2.33 13.45
C PHE A 177 10.53 1.52 12.75
N VAL A 178 10.31 1.25 11.47
CA VAL A 178 11.26 0.59 10.56
C VAL A 178 12.19 1.63 9.96
N THR A 179 11.63 2.78 9.58
CA THR A 179 12.38 3.96 9.17
C THR A 179 12.04 5.13 10.09
N ARG A 180 13.00 6.03 10.29
CA ARG A 180 12.86 7.30 11.05
C ARG A 180 14.11 8.17 10.89
N ASP A 181 14.51 8.40 9.66
CA ASP A 181 15.78 9.07 9.34
C ASP A 181 15.62 10.28 8.42
N GLY A 182 14.37 10.76 8.28
CA GLY A 182 14.04 12.04 7.65
C GLY A 182 13.89 11.98 6.14
N PHE A 183 13.98 10.79 5.53
CA PHE A 183 13.57 10.60 4.14
C PHE A 183 12.08 10.28 4.06
N PRO A 184 11.35 10.87 3.10
CA PRO A 184 9.97 10.48 2.85
C PRO A 184 9.91 9.02 2.39
N ASP A 185 9.27 8.18 3.21
CA ASP A 185 8.96 6.79 2.90
C ASP A 185 7.44 6.61 2.85
N ASP A 186 6.97 5.77 1.92
CA ASP A 186 5.55 5.55 1.68
C ASP A 186 5.27 4.16 1.05
N GLY A 187 4.00 3.76 0.95
CA GLY A 187 3.53 2.61 0.17
C GLY A 187 4.20 1.29 0.55
N CYS A 188 4.04 0.83 1.80
CA CYS A 188 4.74 -0.36 2.28
C CYS A 188 3.99 -1.69 2.09
N ALA A 189 4.68 -2.79 1.80
CA ALA A 189 4.06 -4.11 1.64
C ALA A 189 4.93 -5.21 2.22
N PHE A 190 4.30 -6.27 2.76
CA PHE A 190 5.02 -7.46 3.19
C PHE A 190 5.40 -8.34 1.99
N SER A 191 6.53 -9.03 2.10
CA SER A 191 6.76 -10.24 1.30
C SER A 191 5.78 -11.36 1.72
N PRO A 192 5.47 -12.32 0.85
CA PRO A 192 4.52 -13.40 1.18
C PRO A 192 4.94 -14.30 2.36
N ASP A 193 6.23 -14.37 2.66
CA ASP A 193 6.78 -15.10 3.81
C ASP A 193 6.83 -14.24 5.10
N GLY A 194 6.45 -12.97 5.02
CA GLY A 194 6.48 -12.01 6.14
C GLY A 194 7.88 -11.60 6.59
N ALA A 195 8.95 -12.04 5.91
CA ALA A 195 10.33 -11.79 6.34
C ALA A 195 10.88 -10.45 5.88
N PHE A 196 10.23 -9.78 4.92
CA PHE A 196 10.66 -8.51 4.35
C PHE A 196 9.50 -7.52 4.28
N LEU A 197 9.86 -6.24 4.38
CA LEU A 197 9.02 -5.13 3.95
C LEU A 197 9.59 -4.54 2.66
N LEU A 198 8.69 -4.11 1.78
CA LEU A 198 8.98 -3.28 0.63
C LEU A 198 8.32 -1.92 0.87
N PHE A 199 8.86 -0.86 0.27
CA PHE A 199 8.29 0.48 0.30
C PHE A 199 8.91 1.33 -0.80
N ASN A 200 8.31 2.48 -1.10
CA ASN A 200 8.97 3.51 -1.91
C ASN A 200 9.60 4.58 -1.01
N THR A 201 10.75 5.10 -1.44
CA THR A 201 11.57 6.04 -0.67
C THR A 201 12.29 7.03 -1.58
N GLU A 202 12.46 8.26 -1.13
CA GLU A 202 13.29 9.26 -1.82
C GLU A 202 14.76 9.27 -1.34
N ARG A 203 15.13 8.35 -0.43
CA ARG A 203 16.48 8.24 0.15
C ARG A 203 17.61 8.19 -0.88
N PHE A 204 17.40 7.47 -1.97
CA PHE A 204 18.43 7.26 -2.99
C PHE A 204 18.48 8.39 -4.03
N SER A 205 17.38 9.12 -4.18
CA SER A 205 17.19 10.13 -5.22
C SER A 205 16.14 11.14 -4.75
N PRO A 206 16.54 12.21 -4.05
CA PRO A 206 15.60 13.20 -3.49
C PRO A 206 14.65 13.76 -4.56
N GLY A 207 13.35 13.78 -4.26
CA GLY A 207 12.29 14.18 -5.19
C GLY A 207 11.94 13.15 -6.27
N THR A 208 12.46 11.92 -6.18
CA THR A 208 12.21 10.82 -7.12
C THR A 208 12.13 9.50 -6.36
N ALA A 209 10.92 9.15 -5.91
CA ALA A 209 10.67 7.91 -5.17
C ALA A 209 11.13 6.66 -5.95
N GLN A 210 11.89 5.80 -5.29
CA GLN A 210 12.36 4.50 -5.78
C GLN A 210 11.95 3.40 -4.81
N LEU A 211 11.83 2.17 -5.30
CA LEU A 211 11.47 1.03 -4.47
C LEU A 211 12.66 0.52 -3.67
N ALA A 212 12.41 0.11 -2.44
CA ALA A 212 13.37 -0.50 -1.54
C ALA A 212 12.77 -1.75 -0.87
N THR A 213 13.64 -2.59 -0.31
CA THR A 213 13.23 -3.64 0.62
C THR A 213 14.14 -3.70 1.84
N VAL A 214 13.58 -4.10 2.98
CA VAL A 214 14.29 -4.31 4.22
C VAL A 214 13.88 -5.64 4.84
N ARG A 215 14.86 -6.38 5.38
CA ARG A 215 14.59 -7.60 6.14
C ARG A 215 14.05 -7.23 7.52
N ILE A 216 12.94 -7.83 7.92
CA ILE A 216 12.41 -7.71 9.27
C ILE A 216 13.27 -8.57 10.18
N GLY A 217 14.06 -7.94 11.06
CA GLY A 217 14.88 -8.65 12.03
C GLY A 217 14.01 -9.38 13.06
N THR A 218 14.37 -10.63 13.37
CA THR A 218 13.87 -11.30 14.59
C THR A 218 14.82 -11.00 15.75
N SER A 219 14.35 -11.08 17.00
CA SER A 219 15.19 -10.85 18.19
C SER A 219 16.42 -11.77 18.29
N ASP A 220 16.48 -12.83 17.49
CA ASP A 220 17.58 -13.80 17.43
C ASP A 220 18.57 -13.52 16.29
N ASP A 221 18.23 -12.62 15.36
CA ASP A 221 19.08 -12.25 14.23
C ASP A 221 20.03 -11.13 14.67
N GLY A 222 21.14 -11.50 15.32
CA GLY A 222 22.28 -10.60 15.44
C GLY A 222 22.66 -10.11 14.04
N VAL A 223 22.32 -8.87 13.71
CA VAL A 223 22.64 -8.23 12.43
C VAL A 223 24.16 -8.17 12.34
N GLN A 224 24.75 -9.16 11.68
CA GLN A 224 26.16 -9.16 11.32
C GLN A 224 26.25 -8.46 9.98
N ASP A 225 26.65 -7.19 10.01
CA ASP A 225 27.13 -6.48 8.83
C ASP A 225 28.31 -7.26 8.25
N ALA A 226 28.08 -7.92 7.13
CA ALA A 226 29.13 -8.47 6.31
C ALA A 226 29.73 -7.34 5.48
N ASP A 227 30.58 -6.52 6.11
CA ASP A 227 31.67 -5.79 5.43
C ASP A 227 32.72 -5.36 6.47
N GLY A 228 33.71 -6.25 6.67
CA GLY A 228 34.86 -5.98 7.50
C GLY A 228 35.82 -5.00 6.83
N ALA A 229 35.85 -3.76 7.32
CA ALA A 229 37.02 -2.90 7.27
C ALA A 229 37.20 -2.28 8.67
N GLN A 230 38.13 -2.84 9.44
CA GLN A 230 38.62 -2.24 10.67
C GLN A 230 39.41 -0.98 10.32
N ASP A 231 39.14 0.13 11.00
CA ASP A 231 40.14 1.08 11.47
C ASP A 231 39.55 2.05 12.52
N GLY A 232 39.98 1.88 13.78
CA GLY A 232 40.47 2.95 14.68
C GLY A 232 39.56 4.08 15.21
N ASP A 233 39.38 4.04 16.54
CA ASP A 233 39.30 5.16 17.51
C ASP A 233 38.07 6.10 17.57
N GLY A 234 37.18 5.79 18.52
CA GLY A 234 36.95 6.64 19.71
C GLY A 234 35.88 7.74 19.66
N ALA A 235 34.73 7.47 20.28
CA ALA A 235 34.12 8.28 21.35
C ALA A 235 32.75 7.67 21.73
N GLN A 236 32.63 7.18 22.96
CA GLN A 236 31.35 6.81 23.55
C GLN A 236 30.62 8.10 23.95
N ASP A 237 29.41 8.29 23.44
CA ASP A 237 28.41 9.15 24.09
C ASP A 237 27.12 8.37 24.25
N GLY A 238 26.63 8.34 25.49
CA GLY A 238 25.57 7.44 25.93
C GLY A 238 24.18 7.97 25.63
N GLY A 239 23.46 7.27 24.77
CA GLY A 239 22.00 7.22 24.74
C GLY A 239 21.57 5.79 25.06
N GLY A 240 20.91 5.58 26.19
CA GLY A 240 20.47 4.25 26.61
C GLY A 240 19.42 3.71 25.65
N ALA A 241 19.78 2.68 24.88
CA ALA A 241 18.81 1.84 24.20
C ALA A 241 17.90 1.18 25.26
N GLN A 242 16.59 1.38 25.14
CA GLN A 242 15.61 0.64 25.93
C GLN A 242 15.52 -0.80 25.38
N GLU A 243 15.35 -1.78 26.26
CA GLU A 243 15.09 -3.18 25.89
C GLU A 243 13.83 -3.25 25.00
N GLY A 244 13.99 -3.55 23.70
CA GLY A 244 12.84 -3.78 22.80
C GLY A 244 13.03 -3.44 21.33
N ASP A 245 14.05 -2.65 20.94
CA ASP A 245 14.24 -2.26 19.54
C ASP A 245 14.60 -3.46 18.66
N ARG A 246 13.69 -3.85 17.76
CA ARG A 246 14.03 -4.69 16.61
C ARG A 246 15.03 -3.90 15.76
N ALA A 247 16.25 -4.40 15.62
CA ALA A 247 17.20 -3.85 14.66
C ALA A 247 16.73 -4.21 13.24
N PHE A 248 16.45 -3.20 12.42
CA PHE A 248 16.21 -3.38 10.99
C PHE A 248 17.52 -3.17 10.23
N ALA A 249 17.74 -3.98 9.20
CA ALA A 249 18.90 -3.79 8.31
C ALA A 249 18.72 -2.52 7.45
N ASP A 250 19.81 -2.05 6.84
CA ASP A 250 19.73 -0.96 5.87
C ASP A 250 18.86 -1.36 4.66
N PRO A 251 17.94 -0.48 4.21
CA PRO A 251 17.12 -0.76 3.02
C PRO A 251 17.96 -0.98 1.76
N VAL A 252 17.63 -2.03 1.01
CA VAL A 252 18.22 -2.36 -0.29
C VAL A 252 17.38 -1.76 -1.40
N GLN A 253 17.99 -0.92 -2.23
CA GLN A 253 17.34 -0.32 -3.41
C GLN A 253 16.99 -1.39 -4.46
N LEU A 254 15.74 -1.36 -4.96
CA LEU A 254 15.21 -2.28 -5.98
C LEU A 254 15.08 -1.62 -7.37
N THR A 255 14.76 -0.33 -7.42
CA THR A 255 14.69 0.45 -8.66
C THR A 255 15.65 1.63 -8.60
N GLY A 256 16.23 2.00 -9.73
CA GLY A 256 17.14 3.14 -9.84
C GLY A 256 17.08 3.77 -11.23
N ASP A 257 15.88 4.06 -11.71
CA ASP A 257 15.63 4.74 -12.99
C ASP A 257 15.17 6.19 -12.77
N GLU A 258 15.03 6.96 -13.86
CA GLU A 258 14.59 8.38 -13.80
C GLU A 258 13.08 8.53 -13.52
N ARG A 259 12.33 7.41 -13.50
CA ARG A 259 10.89 7.41 -13.25
C ARG A 259 10.61 7.45 -11.75
N VAL A 260 9.37 7.77 -11.40
CA VAL A 260 8.93 7.84 -9.99
C VAL A 260 8.09 6.61 -9.69
N ASN A 261 8.59 5.73 -8.82
CA ASN A 261 8.06 4.38 -8.63
C ASN A 261 7.39 4.24 -7.25
N TRP A 262 6.15 3.77 -7.25
CA TRP A 262 5.22 3.76 -6.11
C TRP A 262 4.50 2.42 -5.98
N PHE A 263 4.01 2.14 -4.77
CA PHE A 263 3.10 1.02 -4.46
C PHE A 263 3.64 -0.37 -4.90
N PRO A 264 4.75 -0.84 -4.32
CA PRO A 264 5.25 -2.19 -4.54
C PRO A 264 4.29 -3.25 -3.98
N HIS A 265 3.86 -4.18 -4.82
CA HIS A 265 2.98 -5.31 -4.46
C HIS A 265 3.55 -6.62 -4.96
N VAL A 266 3.92 -7.50 -4.03
CA VAL A 266 4.42 -8.84 -4.36
C VAL A 266 3.21 -9.79 -4.54
N SER A 267 3.24 -10.63 -5.58
CA SER A 267 2.23 -11.67 -5.77
C SER A 267 2.27 -12.69 -4.61
N PRO A 268 1.14 -13.31 -4.22
CA PRO A 268 1.10 -14.30 -3.13
C PRO A 268 2.08 -15.47 -3.27
N ASP A 269 2.38 -15.92 -4.49
CA ASP A 269 3.40 -16.94 -4.77
C ASP A 269 4.85 -16.44 -4.71
N GLY A 270 5.04 -15.12 -4.60
CA GLY A 270 6.35 -14.47 -4.54
C GLY A 270 7.11 -14.42 -5.86
N GLU A 271 6.48 -14.72 -6.99
CA GLU A 271 7.10 -14.73 -8.32
C GLU A 271 7.16 -13.35 -8.98
N HIS A 272 6.26 -12.43 -8.61
CA HIS A 272 6.10 -11.14 -9.26
C HIS A 272 6.13 -9.98 -8.27
N LEU A 273 6.78 -8.89 -8.65
CA LEU A 273 6.72 -7.58 -7.98
C LEU A 273 6.09 -6.59 -8.95
N LEU A 274 4.81 -6.27 -8.71
CA LEU A 274 4.05 -5.25 -9.43
C LEU A 274 4.26 -3.89 -8.76
N TYR A 275 4.32 -2.82 -9.54
CA TYR A 275 4.35 -1.47 -9.01
C TYR A 275 3.86 -0.45 -10.04
N LEU A 276 3.53 0.76 -9.56
CA LEU A 276 3.09 1.87 -10.39
C LEU A 276 4.25 2.83 -10.66
N SER A 277 4.38 3.31 -11.89
CA SER A 277 5.51 4.12 -12.34
C SER A 277 5.03 5.36 -13.11
N TYR A 278 5.30 6.54 -12.55
CA TYR A 278 5.03 7.84 -13.18
C TYR A 278 6.16 8.27 -14.10
N GLU A 279 5.87 9.25 -14.96
CA GLU A 279 6.89 9.95 -15.74
C GLU A 279 7.92 10.68 -14.84
N PRO A 280 9.16 10.88 -15.33
CA PRO A 280 10.19 11.62 -14.61
C PRO A 280 9.72 13.02 -14.16
N GLY A 281 10.08 13.38 -12.92
CA GLY A 281 9.82 14.70 -12.34
C GLY A 281 8.43 14.90 -11.73
N VAL A 282 7.52 13.92 -11.82
CA VAL A 282 6.25 13.94 -11.08
C VAL A 282 6.52 13.98 -9.57
N GLN A 283 5.82 14.87 -8.85
CA GLN A 283 5.99 15.04 -7.40
C GLN A 283 4.86 14.32 -6.66
N GLY A 284 5.21 13.52 -5.65
CA GLY A 284 4.26 12.65 -4.96
C GLY A 284 3.65 11.61 -5.88
N HIS A 285 2.38 11.28 -5.65
CA HIS A 285 1.61 10.27 -6.39
C HIS A 285 0.24 10.83 -6.81
N PRO A 286 0.19 11.84 -7.69
CA PRO A 286 -1.05 12.49 -8.08
C PRO A 286 -1.99 11.56 -8.86
N ALA A 287 -3.27 11.92 -8.91
CA ALA A 287 -4.26 11.32 -9.80
C ALA A 287 -4.11 11.83 -11.24
N ASP A 288 -4.80 11.15 -12.16
CA ASP A 288 -5.08 11.58 -13.53
C ASP A 288 -3.83 11.88 -14.38
N GLN A 289 -2.73 11.18 -14.10
CA GLN A 289 -1.50 11.22 -14.87
C GLN A 289 -1.39 10.05 -15.83
N ARG A 290 -0.56 10.19 -16.86
CA ARG A 290 -0.10 9.03 -17.63
C ARG A 290 0.86 8.22 -16.76
N VAL A 291 0.52 6.97 -16.50
CA VAL A 291 1.32 6.06 -15.66
C VAL A 291 1.45 4.69 -16.30
N GLU A 292 2.40 3.91 -15.79
CA GLU A 292 2.62 2.53 -16.17
C GLU A 292 2.50 1.59 -14.96
N LEU A 293 1.85 0.45 -15.16
CA LEU A 293 1.99 -0.71 -14.28
C LEU A 293 3.14 -1.56 -14.79
N ARG A 294 4.16 -1.73 -13.94
CA ARG A 294 5.41 -2.40 -14.29
C ARG A 294 5.65 -3.62 -13.41
N LEU A 295 6.35 -4.60 -13.96
CA LEU A 295 6.61 -5.88 -13.33
C LEU A 295 8.11 -6.16 -13.23
N LEU A 296 8.52 -6.66 -12.07
CA LEU A 296 9.84 -7.19 -11.79
C LEU A 296 9.74 -8.63 -11.25
N PRO A 297 10.83 -9.43 -11.30
CA PRO A 297 10.88 -10.72 -10.62
C PRO A 297 10.75 -10.56 -9.11
N GLY A 298 9.85 -11.32 -8.48
CA GLY A 298 9.56 -11.25 -7.05
C GLY A 298 10.74 -11.64 -6.14
N VAL A 299 11.75 -12.34 -6.66
CA VAL A 299 13.01 -12.59 -5.94
C VAL A 299 13.73 -11.30 -5.51
N LEU A 300 13.53 -10.19 -6.22
CA LEU A 300 14.07 -8.88 -5.83
C LEU A 300 13.52 -8.39 -4.50
N ALA A 301 12.24 -8.70 -4.20
CA ALA A 301 11.58 -8.37 -2.94
C ALA A 301 12.27 -9.01 -1.72
N ARG A 302 13.07 -10.06 -1.93
CA ARG A 302 13.85 -10.75 -0.89
C ARG A 302 15.33 -10.35 -0.89
N GLY A 303 15.65 -9.18 -1.45
CA GLY A 303 16.99 -8.61 -1.46
C GLY A 303 17.94 -9.20 -2.51
N ALA A 304 17.43 -9.96 -3.49
CA ALA A 304 18.29 -10.47 -4.57
C ALA A 304 18.89 -9.31 -5.38
N ARG A 305 20.21 -9.31 -5.57
CA ARG A 305 20.91 -8.27 -6.35
C ARG A 305 21.10 -8.75 -7.79
N MET A 306 20.19 -8.35 -8.68
CA MET A 306 20.28 -8.64 -10.11
C MET A 306 19.87 -7.43 -10.95
N ALA A 307 20.58 -7.19 -12.04
CA ALA A 307 20.20 -6.16 -13.00
C ALA A 307 19.05 -6.70 -13.88
N VAL A 308 17.86 -6.12 -13.74
CA VAL A 308 16.68 -6.50 -14.50
C VAL A 308 16.02 -5.23 -15.03
N VAL A 309 15.56 -5.27 -16.27
CA VAL A 309 14.74 -4.19 -16.84
C VAL A 309 13.28 -4.48 -16.51
N PRO A 310 12.56 -3.57 -15.84
CA PRO A 310 11.15 -3.78 -15.55
C PRO A 310 10.32 -3.82 -16.83
N GLU A 311 9.39 -4.76 -16.89
CA GLU A 311 8.45 -4.92 -18.00
C GLU A 311 7.23 -4.03 -17.78
N THR A 312 6.82 -3.25 -18.78
CA THR A 312 5.57 -2.48 -18.74
C THR A 312 4.40 -3.35 -19.18
N LEU A 313 3.45 -3.59 -18.28
CA LEU A 313 2.27 -4.42 -18.54
C LEU A 313 1.12 -3.60 -19.13
N VAL A 314 0.88 -2.42 -18.56
CA VAL A 314 -0.25 -1.53 -18.92
C VAL A 314 0.21 -0.08 -18.83
N ALA A 315 -0.17 0.73 -19.82
CA ALA A 315 0.00 2.18 -19.78
C ALA A 315 -1.38 2.86 -19.84
N LEU A 316 -1.73 3.63 -18.82
CA LEU A 316 -3.09 4.11 -18.55
C LEU A 316 -3.10 5.55 -18.02
N ASN A 317 -4.27 6.19 -18.01
CA ASN A 317 -4.48 7.46 -17.31
C ASN A 317 -4.97 7.14 -15.90
N GLY A 318 -4.12 7.34 -14.90
CA GLY A 318 -4.32 6.85 -13.54
C GLY A 318 -3.40 7.53 -12.53
N GLY A 319 -2.86 6.75 -11.59
CA GLY A 319 -2.00 7.23 -10.52
C GLY A 319 -2.64 6.93 -9.16
N GLN A 320 -2.95 7.97 -8.38
CA GLN A 320 -3.72 7.81 -7.15
C GLN A 320 -5.02 7.04 -7.43
N GLY A 321 -5.25 5.98 -6.66
CA GLY A 321 -6.40 5.09 -6.75
C GLY A 321 -6.21 3.92 -7.72
N THR A 322 -5.12 3.82 -8.48
CA THR A 322 -4.94 2.72 -9.43
C THR A 322 -4.63 1.39 -8.72
N VAL A 323 -3.65 1.37 -7.83
CA VAL A 323 -3.17 0.18 -7.07
C VAL A 323 -2.55 0.57 -5.71
N ASN A 324 -3.20 1.45 -4.92
CA ASN A 324 -2.66 1.87 -3.60
C ASN A 324 -2.47 0.68 -2.63
N VAL A 325 -3.26 -0.37 -2.82
CA VAL A 325 -3.42 -1.54 -1.93
C VAL A 325 -3.14 -2.83 -2.70
N PRO A 326 -2.88 -3.96 -2.03
CA PRO A 326 -2.54 -5.23 -2.67
C PRO A 326 -3.61 -5.69 -3.68
N PRO A 327 -3.32 -5.68 -5.00
CA PRO A 327 -4.34 -5.91 -6.02
C PRO A 327 -4.41 -7.36 -6.50
N TRP A 328 -3.55 -8.22 -5.96
CA TRP A 328 -3.34 -9.57 -6.44
C TRP A 328 -4.46 -10.52 -6.01
N ALA A 329 -4.86 -11.39 -6.93
CA ALA A 329 -5.69 -12.52 -6.58
C ALA A 329 -4.93 -13.52 -5.70
N PRO A 330 -5.61 -14.26 -4.80
CA PRO A 330 -4.96 -15.25 -3.93
C PRO A 330 -4.17 -16.34 -4.68
N ASP A 331 -4.59 -16.66 -5.91
CA ASP A 331 -3.93 -17.65 -6.78
C ASP A 331 -2.75 -17.07 -7.59
N SER A 332 -2.44 -15.78 -7.45
CA SER A 332 -1.42 -15.03 -8.21
C SER A 332 -1.64 -14.97 -9.73
N ALA A 333 -2.74 -15.50 -10.26
CA ALA A 333 -2.95 -15.61 -11.70
C ALA A 333 -3.36 -14.28 -12.36
N TRP A 334 -3.88 -13.34 -11.57
CA TRP A 334 -4.36 -12.04 -12.03
C TRP A 334 -4.30 -10.99 -10.92
N PHE A 335 -4.40 -9.72 -11.32
CA PHE A 335 -4.58 -8.60 -10.41
C PHE A 335 -5.60 -7.60 -10.94
N ALA A 336 -6.20 -6.81 -10.04
CA ALA A 336 -7.14 -5.74 -10.41
C ALA A 336 -6.46 -4.36 -10.42
N TYR A 337 -6.93 -3.44 -11.24
CA TYR A 337 -6.46 -2.04 -11.19
C TYR A 337 -7.52 -1.07 -11.70
N CYS A 338 -7.41 0.20 -11.30
CA CYS A 338 -8.30 1.26 -11.78
C CYS A 338 -7.62 2.21 -12.80
N ASP A 339 -8.37 2.65 -13.81
CA ASP A 339 -8.02 3.80 -14.66
C ASP A 339 -9.13 4.86 -14.70
N TYR A 340 -8.76 6.10 -15.05
CA TYR A 340 -9.61 7.29 -14.94
C TYR A 340 -9.60 8.17 -16.20
N PRO A 341 -10.01 7.65 -17.37
CA PRO A 341 -10.03 8.43 -18.60
C PRO A 341 -11.05 9.57 -18.56
N ILE A 342 -10.73 10.65 -19.26
CA ILE A 342 -11.63 11.78 -19.52
C ILE A 342 -12.02 11.74 -21.00
N SER A 343 -13.32 11.74 -21.29
CA SER A 343 -13.88 11.65 -22.66
C SER A 343 -14.81 12.81 -22.99
#